data_AF-A0A3D5RQR6-F1
#
_entry.id   AF-A0A3D5RQR6-F1
#
_cell.length_a   1.000
_cell.length_b   1.000
_cell.length_c   1.000
_cell.angle_alpha   90.00
_cell.angle_beta   90.00
_cell.angle_gamma   90.00
#
_symmetry.space_group_name_H-M   'P 1'
#
loop_
_entity.id
_entity.type
_entity.pdbx_description
1 polymer ?
#
loop_
_entity_poly.entity_id
_entity_poly.type
_entity_poly.pdbx_seq_one_letter_code
_entity_poly.pdbx_strand_id
1 'polypeptide(L)'
;LFNMLQAITANPLDQGSEHFPASTISITTVDVGNTASNVIPRSAQAAFNIRFNDLHTSNSLNEWLRTTLNKAAEGSDYDLSVRISGESFLTPPGSLSEIVSSSIKHVLGITPNLSTTGGTSD
;
A
#
# COMPACT_ATOMS: atom_id res chain seq x y z
N LEU A 1 -11.70 -12.46 -10.90
CA LEU A 1 -11.32 -11.72 -9.67
C LEU A 1 -10.12 -12.35 -8.95
N PHE A 2 -10.17 -13.61 -8.54
CA PHE A 2 -9.06 -14.21 -7.77
C PHE A 2 -7.70 -14.17 -8.51
N ASN A 3 -7.66 -14.48 -9.80
CA ASN A 3 -6.42 -14.36 -10.60
C ASN A 3 -5.86 -12.93 -10.59
N MET A 4 -6.73 -11.92 -10.61
CA MET A 4 -6.32 -10.50 -10.53
C MET A 4 -5.76 -10.17 -9.15
N LEU A 5 -6.40 -10.62 -8.06
CA LEU A 5 -5.90 -10.42 -6.70
C LEU A 5 -4.57 -11.14 -6.48
N GLN A 6 -4.44 -12.36 -7.00
CA GLN A 6 -3.19 -13.10 -6.98
C GLN A 6 -2.10 -12.37 -7.74
N ALA A 7 -2.39 -11.84 -8.93
CA ALA A 7 -1.40 -11.14 -9.75
C ALA A 7 -0.77 -9.93 -9.04
N ILE A 8 -1.56 -9.18 -8.26
CA ILE A 8 -1.06 -8.02 -7.51
C ILE A 8 -0.44 -8.38 -6.15
N THR A 9 -0.68 -9.59 -5.61
CA THR A 9 -0.17 -10.00 -4.28
C THR A 9 0.90 -11.10 -4.32
N ALA A 10 1.14 -11.70 -5.49
CA ALA A 10 2.04 -12.84 -5.63
C ALA A 10 3.51 -12.51 -5.31
N ASN A 11 3.93 -11.26 -5.52
CA ASN A 11 5.29 -10.82 -5.28
C ASN A 11 5.29 -9.51 -4.48
N PRO A 12 6.31 -9.29 -3.62
CA PRO A 12 6.55 -7.98 -3.04
C PRO A 12 6.69 -6.91 -4.13
N LEU A 13 6.17 -5.71 -3.88
CA LEU A 13 6.36 -4.55 -4.77
C LEU A 13 7.83 -4.10 -4.79
N ASP A 14 8.49 -4.17 -3.64
CA ASP A 14 9.88 -3.80 -3.42
C ASP A 14 10.40 -4.50 -2.15
N GLN A 15 11.61 -4.14 -1.70
CA GLN A 15 12.26 -4.69 -0.50
C GLN A 15 12.49 -3.64 0.60
N GLY A 16 11.85 -2.48 0.49
CA GLY A 16 12.13 -1.30 1.32
C GLY A 16 13.26 -0.44 0.78
N SER A 17 13.45 0.70 1.42
CA SER A 17 14.56 1.62 1.18
C SER A 17 15.31 1.89 2.49
N GLU A 18 16.28 2.81 2.48
CA GLU A 18 17.04 3.17 3.68
C GLU A 18 16.14 3.65 4.83
N HIS A 19 15.09 4.40 4.49
CA HIS A 19 14.24 5.06 5.47
C HIS A 19 12.83 4.50 5.54
N PHE A 20 12.46 3.56 4.66
CA PHE A 20 11.12 3.00 4.62
C PHE A 20 11.12 1.47 4.62
N PRO A 21 10.13 0.85 5.28
CA PRO A 21 9.87 -0.57 5.11
C PRO A 21 9.42 -0.88 3.68
N ALA A 22 9.36 -2.17 3.34
CA ALA A 22 8.82 -2.61 2.07
C ALA A 22 7.36 -2.16 1.87
N SER A 23 6.99 -1.80 0.63
CA SER A 23 5.60 -1.49 0.30
C SER A 23 4.71 -2.72 0.49
N THR A 24 3.48 -2.49 0.94
CA THR A 24 2.53 -3.55 1.27
C THR A 24 1.22 -3.36 0.53
N ILE A 25 0.65 -4.48 0.07
CA ILE A 25 -0.69 -4.55 -0.49
C ILE A 25 -1.55 -5.37 0.48
N SER A 26 -2.64 -4.79 0.96
CA SER A 26 -3.58 -5.43 1.87
C SER A 26 -4.95 -5.51 1.24
N ILE A 27 -5.46 -6.72 1.02
CA ILE A 27 -6.87 -6.91 0.61
C ILE A 27 -7.75 -6.61 1.82
N THR A 28 -8.68 -5.66 1.68
CA THR A 28 -9.53 -5.19 2.78
C THR A 28 -10.92 -5.81 2.75
N THR A 29 -11.43 -6.13 1.56
CA THR A 29 -12.70 -6.85 1.39
C THR A 29 -12.76 -7.57 0.04
N VAL A 30 -13.48 -8.69 0.00
CA VAL A 30 -13.86 -9.44 -1.21
C VAL A 30 -15.29 -9.93 -1.03
N ASP A 31 -16.18 -9.58 -1.96
CA ASP A 31 -17.61 -9.88 -1.87
C ASP A 31 -18.20 -10.17 -3.27
N VAL A 32 -19.23 -11.00 -3.33
CA VAL A 32 -19.99 -11.33 -4.55
C VAL A 32 -21.47 -10.93 -4.45
N GLY A 33 -21.92 -10.44 -3.29
CA GLY A 33 -23.27 -9.97 -3.00
C GLY A 33 -24.37 -11.04 -3.09
N ASN A 34 -24.01 -12.29 -3.41
CA ASN A 34 -24.94 -13.38 -3.65
C ASN A 34 -25.16 -14.19 -2.37
N THR A 35 -26.42 -14.34 -1.97
CA THR A 35 -26.83 -15.10 -0.78
C THR A 35 -27.26 -16.53 -1.11
N ALA A 36 -27.55 -16.84 -2.38
CA ALA A 36 -28.01 -18.16 -2.80
C ALA A 36 -26.84 -19.10 -3.10
N SER A 37 -26.80 -20.27 -2.47
CA SER A 37 -25.69 -21.24 -2.61
C SER A 37 -25.67 -21.98 -3.96
N ASN A 38 -26.72 -21.84 -4.77
CA ASN A 38 -26.91 -22.56 -6.03
C ASN A 38 -27.07 -21.63 -7.25
N VAL A 39 -26.73 -20.34 -7.10
CA VAL A 39 -26.77 -19.35 -8.19
C VAL A 39 -25.37 -18.82 -8.41
N ILE A 40 -24.94 -18.77 -9.67
CA ILE A 40 -23.64 -18.18 -10.04
C ILE A 40 -23.78 -16.65 -9.94
N PRO A 41 -22.88 -15.95 -9.21
CA PRO A 41 -22.96 -14.50 -9.07
C PRO A 41 -22.66 -13.80 -10.40
N ARG A 42 -23.34 -12.67 -10.64
CA ARG A 42 -23.13 -11.84 -11.84
C ARG A 42 -21.81 -11.07 -11.79
N SER A 43 -21.39 -10.63 -10.60
CA SER A 43 -20.19 -9.83 -10.40
C SER A 43 -19.55 -10.14 -9.05
N ALA A 44 -18.30 -9.72 -8.90
CA ALA A 44 -17.56 -9.78 -7.67
C ALA A 44 -16.82 -8.46 -7.49
N GLN A 45 -16.71 -7.98 -6.26
CA GLN A 45 -16.00 -6.76 -5.89
C GLN A 45 -14.91 -7.10 -4.88
N ALA A 46 -13.77 -6.41 -5.00
CA ALA A 46 -12.75 -6.41 -3.97
C ALA A 46 -12.23 -5.00 -3.78
N ALA A 47 -11.74 -4.72 -2.58
CA ALA A 47 -10.95 -3.53 -2.30
C ALA A 47 -9.62 -3.92 -1.67
N PHE A 48 -8.62 -3.11 -1.91
CA PHE A 48 -7.30 -3.26 -1.34
C PHE A 48 -6.69 -1.89 -1.07
N ASN A 49 -5.71 -1.86 -0.18
CA ASN A 49 -4.93 -0.68 0.13
C ASN A 49 -3.46 -0.97 -0.16
N ILE A 50 -2.79 0.00 -0.79
CA ILE A 50 -1.33 -0.02 -0.96
C ILE A 50 -0.75 1.04 -0.05
N ARG A 51 0.14 0.64 0.87
CA ARG A 51 1.05 1.56 1.54
C ARG A 51 2.40 1.41 0.88
N PHE A 52 2.90 2.47 0.27
CA PHE A 52 4.13 2.43 -0.50
C PHE A 52 5.19 3.37 0.02
N ASN A 53 6.45 3.02 -0.24
CA ASN A 53 7.61 3.81 0.11
C ASN A 53 8.08 4.71 -1.04
N ASP A 54 9.19 5.41 -0.80
CA ASP A 54 9.83 6.36 -1.71
C ASP A 54 10.39 5.75 -3.01
N LEU A 55 10.31 4.44 -3.21
CA LEU A 55 10.62 3.78 -4.49
C LEU A 55 9.47 3.86 -5.50
N HIS A 56 8.30 4.32 -5.05
CA HIS A 56 7.09 4.40 -5.85
C HIS A 56 6.47 5.80 -5.80
N THR A 57 5.64 6.09 -6.81
CA THR A 57 4.72 7.21 -6.79
C THR A 57 3.32 6.67 -6.99
N SER A 58 2.30 7.42 -6.60
CA SER A 58 0.91 7.01 -6.91
C SER A 58 0.69 6.78 -8.40
N ASN A 59 1.35 7.55 -9.27
CA ASN A 59 1.24 7.38 -10.71
C ASN A 59 1.87 6.06 -11.19
N SER A 60 3.10 5.74 -10.73
CA SER A 60 3.76 4.49 -11.15
C SER A 60 3.00 3.25 -10.69
N LEU A 61 2.42 3.30 -9.49
CA LEU A 61 1.59 2.20 -8.98
C LEU A 61 0.24 2.09 -9.70
N ASN A 62 -0.39 3.21 -10.08
CA ASN A 62 -1.63 3.18 -10.86
C ASN A 62 -1.39 2.56 -12.25
N GLU A 63 -0.29 2.93 -12.91
CA GLU A 63 0.12 2.32 -14.19
C GLU A 63 0.42 0.82 -14.05
N TRP A 64 1.16 0.45 -13.00
CA TRP A 64 1.47 -0.94 -12.69
C TRP A 64 0.21 -1.76 -12.41
N LEU A 65 -0.74 -1.23 -11.61
CA LEU A 65 -2.02 -1.88 -11.32
C LEU A 65 -2.81 -2.12 -12.60
N ARG A 66 -2.98 -1.11 -13.45
CA ARG A 66 -3.72 -1.24 -14.72
C ARG A 66 -3.08 -2.29 -15.63
N THR A 67 -1.76 -2.26 -15.76
CA THR A 67 -1.04 -3.23 -16.60
C THR A 67 -1.19 -4.66 -16.07
N THR A 68 -0.99 -4.84 -14.76
CA THR A 68 -1.04 -6.15 -14.10
C THR A 68 -2.45 -6.73 -14.13
N LEU A 69 -3.46 -5.92 -13.82
CA LEU A 69 -4.86 -6.35 -13.79
C LEU A 69 -5.39 -6.61 -15.20
N ASN A 70 -5.06 -5.79 -16.21
CA ASN A 70 -5.43 -6.05 -17.60
C ASN A 70 -4.91 -7.40 -18.09
N LYS A 71 -3.65 -7.73 -17.75
CA LYS A 71 -3.06 -9.02 -18.10
C LYS A 71 -3.76 -10.17 -17.38
N ALA A 72 -4.04 -10.01 -16.09
CA ALA A 72 -4.65 -11.05 -15.25
C ALA A 72 -6.17 -11.21 -15.46
N ALA A 73 -6.84 -10.25 -16.08
CA ALA A 73 -8.27 -10.31 -16.38
C ALA A 73 -8.59 -11.30 -17.51
N GLU A 74 -7.61 -11.64 -18.36
CA GLU A 74 -7.76 -12.63 -19.46
C GLU A 74 -8.99 -12.37 -20.36
N GLY A 75 -9.30 -11.10 -20.61
CA GLY A 75 -10.44 -10.68 -21.43
C GLY A 75 -11.77 -10.54 -20.67
N SER A 76 -11.78 -10.73 -19.35
CA SER A 76 -12.94 -10.41 -18.50
C SER A 76 -13.11 -8.90 -18.33
N ASP A 77 -14.35 -8.43 -18.35
CA ASP A 77 -14.66 -7.03 -18.04
C ASP A 77 -14.45 -6.74 -16.55
N TYR A 78 -13.80 -5.62 -16.24
CA TYR A 78 -13.66 -5.10 -14.89
C TYR A 78 -13.55 -3.57 -14.90
N ASP A 79 -13.83 -2.96 -13.75
CA ASP A 79 -13.58 -1.55 -13.51
C ASP A 79 -12.61 -1.38 -12.35
N LEU A 80 -11.76 -0.35 -12.42
CA LEU A 80 -10.79 -0.01 -11.38
C LEU A 80 -10.89 1.47 -11.03
N SER A 81 -11.40 1.74 -9.83
CA SER A 81 -11.34 3.05 -9.19
C SER A 81 -10.15 3.14 -8.25
N VAL A 82 -9.31 4.16 -8.42
CA VAL A 82 -8.12 4.40 -7.57
C VAL A 82 -8.31 5.72 -6.84
N ARG A 83 -8.15 5.69 -5.51
CA ARG A 83 -8.12 6.87 -4.66
C ARG A 83 -6.74 7.00 -4.03
N ILE A 84 -6.12 8.17 -4.21
CA ILE A 84 -4.82 8.50 -3.61
C ILE A 84 -5.07 9.31 -2.35
N SER A 85 -4.65 8.78 -1.20
CA SER A 85 -4.79 9.46 0.10
C SER A 85 -3.55 10.28 0.49
N GLY A 86 -2.39 9.99 -0.11
CA GLY A 86 -1.13 10.66 0.17
C GLY A 86 0.02 9.99 -0.58
N GLU A 87 1.11 10.74 -0.79
CA GLU A 87 2.38 10.21 -1.28
C GLU A 87 3.29 9.84 -0.10
N SER A 88 4.25 8.95 -0.34
CA SER A 88 5.34 8.75 0.61
C SER A 88 6.11 10.06 0.77
N PHE A 89 6.38 10.47 2.01
CA PHE A 89 7.17 11.65 2.32
C PHE A 89 8.23 11.33 3.36
N LEU A 90 9.38 11.98 3.23
CA LEU A 90 10.49 11.85 4.16
C LEU A 90 11.06 13.23 4.45
N THR A 91 11.22 13.54 5.73
CA THR A 91 12.19 14.56 6.16
C THR A 91 13.49 13.84 6.49
N PRO A 92 14.56 14.01 5.70
CA PRO A 92 15.82 13.33 5.96
C PRO A 92 16.35 13.67 7.36
N PRO A 93 17.07 12.74 8.01
CA PRO A 93 17.75 13.03 9.27
C PRO A 93 18.64 14.28 9.14
N GLY A 94 18.50 15.18 10.12
CA GLY A 94 19.25 16.43 10.18
C GLY A 94 18.91 17.22 11.44
N SER A 95 19.08 18.55 11.38
CA SER A 95 19.01 19.39 12.58
C SER A 95 17.72 19.24 13.38
N LEU A 96 16.56 19.12 12.72
CA LEU A 96 15.28 18.95 13.42
C LEU A 96 15.23 17.61 14.17
N SER A 97 15.52 16.50 13.50
CA SER A 97 15.51 15.17 14.13
C SER A 97 16.56 15.05 15.23
N GLU A 98 17.72 15.70 15.09
CA GLU A 98 18.78 15.72 16.09
C GLU A 98 18.35 16.48 17.35
N ILE A 99 17.73 17.66 17.20
CA ILE A 99 17.22 18.46 18.31
C ILE A 99 16.15 17.68 19.08
N VAL A 100 15.19 17.09 18.38
CA VAL A 100 14.11 16.29 18.98
C VAL A 100 14.69 15.06 19.70
N SER A 101 15.59 14.32 19.05
CA SER A 101 16.19 13.12 19.62
C SER A 101 17.04 13.43 20.86
N SER A 102 17.82 14.51 20.82
CA SER A 102 18.63 14.96 21.94
C SER A 102 17.77 15.39 23.12
N SER A 103 16.64 16.06 22.85
CA SER A 103 15.69 16.47 23.88
C SER A 103 15.04 15.27 24.57
N ILE A 104 14.60 14.27 23.79
CA ILE A 104 14.04 13.01 24.32
C ILE A 104 15.07 12.30 25.19
N LYS A 105 16.32 12.18 24.71
CA LYS A 105 17.40 11.54 25.47
C LYS A 105 17.74 12.29 26.76
N HIS A 106 17.71 13.62 26.73
CA HIS A 106 17.97 14.44 27.91
C HIS A 106 16.91 14.23 29.00
N VAL A 107 15.64 14.16 28.63
CA VAL A 107 14.52 14.05 29.58
C VAL A 107 14.29 12.62 30.05
N LEU A 108 14.37 11.64 29.13
CA LEU A 108 13.95 10.26 29.38
C LEU A 108 15.13 9.27 29.43
N GLY A 109 16.35 9.68 29.10
CA GLY A 109 17.52 8.80 29.06
C GLY A 109 17.54 7.79 27.91
N ILE A 110 16.55 7.81 27.02
CA ILE A 110 16.42 6.88 25.88
C ILE A 110 16.70 7.58 24.55
N THR A 111 17.34 6.88 23.61
CA THR A 111 17.50 7.34 22.23
C THR A 111 16.29 6.87 21.41
N PRO A 112 15.51 7.77 20.79
CA PRO A 112 14.39 7.38 19.95
C PRO A 112 14.87 6.81 18.61
N ASN A 113 14.08 5.91 18.02
CA ASN A 113 14.29 5.44 16.65
C ASN A 113 13.56 6.37 15.68
N LEU A 114 14.24 6.81 14.63
CA LEU A 114 13.60 7.47 13.50
C LEU A 114 12.83 6.41 12.69
N SER A 115 11.56 6.66 12.39
CA SER A 115 10.68 5.65 11.80
C SER A 115 9.68 6.27 10.83
N THR A 116 9.38 5.52 9.78
CA THR A 116 8.31 5.77 8.80
C THR A 116 7.25 4.64 8.81
N THR A 117 7.29 3.78 9.83
CA THR A 117 6.30 2.71 9.99
C THR A 117 4.95 3.25 10.47
N GLY A 118 3.88 2.50 10.22
CA GLY A 118 2.54 2.81 10.70
C GLY A 118 1.62 3.40 9.64
N GLY A 119 0.83 4.41 10.04
CA GLY A 119 -0.14 5.12 9.19
C GLY A 119 0.44 6.37 8.54
N THR A 120 -0.41 7.38 8.33
CA THR A 120 -0.01 8.72 7.86
C THR A 120 -0.53 9.77 8.84
N SER A 121 0.08 10.96 8.83
CA SER A 121 -0.42 12.18 9.50
C SER A 121 -0.62 13.30 8.49
N ASP A 122 -1.31 14.36 8.91
CA ASP A 122 -1.44 15.63 8.18
C ASP A 122 -0.09 16.38 8.08
#